data_AF-A0A243RJX7-F1
#
_entry.id   AF-A0A243RJX7-F1
#
_cell.length_a   1.000
_cell.length_b   1.000
_cell.length_c   1.000
_cell.angle_alpha   90.00
_cell.angle_beta   90.00
_cell.angle_gamma   90.00
#
_symmetry.space_group_name_H-M   'P 1'
#
loop_
_entity.id
_entity.type
_entity.pdbx_description
1 polymer ?
#
loop_
_entity_poly.entity_id
_entity_poly.type
_entity_poly.pdbx_seq_one_letter_code
_entity_poly.pdbx_strand_id
1 'polypeptide(L)' 'MTRRVLEVVAVDTDRVLGTIELTEAGELTGSSPDIQDMIDTMASSRRASPQEAFEGLTFWSNGYVKVVPAEG' A
#
# COMPACT_ATOMS: atom_id res chain seq x y z
N MET A 1 3.27 0.83 -20.07
CA MET A 1 2.74 1.75 -19.05
C MET A 1 2.84 1.04 -17.71
N THR A 2 3.50 1.65 -16.74
CA THR A 2 4.02 0.95 -15.55
C THR A 2 2.99 1.05 -14.42
N ARG A 3 2.19 -0.01 -14.24
CA ARG A 3 1.34 -0.18 -13.06
C ARG A 3 2.21 -0.11 -11.80
N ARG A 4 1.91 0.80 -10.88
CA ARG A 4 2.66 0.93 -9.62
C ARG A 4 1.92 0.17 -8.53
N VAL A 5 2.50 -0.94 -8.10
CA VAL A 5 1.91 -1.85 -7.12
C VAL A 5 2.88 -2.03 -5.95
N LEU A 6 2.33 -2.01 -4.75
CA LEU A 6 3.01 -2.44 -3.53
C LEU A 6 2.34 -3.71 -3.03
N GLU A 7 3.14 -4.62 -2.48
CA GLU A 7 2.66 -5.79 -1.74
C GLU A 7 2.67 -5.50 -0.25
N VAL A 8 1.61 -5.93 0.42
CA VAL A 8 1.50 -5.92 1.88
C VAL A 8 1.84 -7.32 2.35
N VAL A 9 2.94 -7.46 3.08
CA VAL A 9 3.52 -8.74 3.45
C VAL A 9 3.55 -8.89 4.96
N ALA A 10 3.09 -10.03 5.47
CA ALA A 10 3.21 -10.39 6.87
C ALA A 10 4.69 -10.57 7.25
N VAL A 11 5.16 -9.90 8.30
CA VAL A 11 6.58 -9.90 8.69
C VAL A 11 7.04 -11.25 9.23
N ASP A 12 6.14 -11.97 9.91
CA ASP A 12 6.41 -13.24 10.57
C ASP A 12 6.45 -14.44 9.60
N THR A 13 5.60 -14.43 8.57
CA THR A 13 5.49 -15.55 7.61
C THR A 13 5.99 -15.21 6.22
N ASP A 14 6.38 -13.96 5.96
CA ASP A 14 6.74 -13.44 4.63
C ASP A 14 5.65 -13.67 3.57
N ARG A 15 4.38 -13.73 4.01
CA ARG A 15 3.23 -14.04 3.15
C ARG A 15 2.59 -12.75 2.65
N VAL A 16 2.32 -12.68 1.34
CA VAL A 16 1.52 -11.59 0.76
C VAL A 16 0.09 -11.69 1.28
N LEU A 17 -0.35 -10.63 1.96
CA LEU A 17 -1.70 -10.46 2.49
C LEU A 17 -2.60 -9.71 1.51
N GLY A 18 -2.02 -8.89 0.64
CA GLY A 18 -2.72 -8.13 -0.38
C GLY A 18 -1.80 -7.15 -1.09
N THR A 19 -2.39 -6.33 -1.95
CA THR A 19 -1.70 -5.29 -2.70
C THR A 19 -2.34 -3.92 -2.53
N ILE A 20 -1.53 -2.90 -2.75
CA ILE A 20 -1.92 -1.49 -2.85
C ILE A 20 -1.53 -1.04 -4.25
N GLU A 21 -2.48 -0.46 -4.98
CA GLU A 21 -2.26 0.02 -6.33
C GLU A 21 -2.52 1.53 -6.42
N LEU A 22 -1.63 2.23 -7.12
CA LEU A 22 -1.91 3.58 -7.61
C LEU A 22 -2.39 3.48 -9.06
N THR A 23 -3.67 3.73 -9.28
CA THR A 23 -4.30 3.67 -10.60
C THR A 23 -3.88 4.85 -11.48
N GLU A 24 -4.08 4.75 -12.79
CA GLU A 24 -3.80 5.85 -13.73
C GLU A 24 -4.68 7.08 -13.49
N ALA A 25 -5.85 6.89 -12.86
CA ALA A 25 -6.73 7.98 -12.44
C ALA A 25 -6.19 8.73 -11.20
N GLY A 26 -5.08 8.27 -10.63
CA GLY A 26 -4.52 8.82 -9.39
C GLY A 26 -5.27 8.35 -8.15
N GLU A 27 -5.94 7.21 -8.20
CA GLU A 27 -6.65 6.63 -7.06
C GLU A 27 -5.78 5.56 -6.38
N LEU A 28 -5.84 5.50 -5.06
CA LEU A 28 -5.11 4.50 -4.27
C LEU A 28 -6.09 3.40 -3.85
N THR A 29 -5.92 2.20 -4.36
CA THR A 29 -6.85 1.08 -4.14
C THR A 29 -6.18 -0.08 -3.42
N GLY A 30 -6.87 -0.65 -2.44
CA GLY A 30 -6.49 -1.87 -1.74
C GLY A 30 -7.13 -3.10 -2.37
N SER A 31 -6.40 -4.22 -2.41
CA SER A 31 -6.91 -5.51 -2.90
C SER A 31 -8.02 -6.14 -2.04
N SER A 32 -8.17 -5.70 -0.80
CA SER A 32 -9.21 -6.16 0.13
C SER A 32 -9.73 -4.99 0.98
N PRO A 33 -10.90 -5.12 1.62
CA PRO A 33 -11.45 -4.10 2.51
C PRO A 33 -10.48 -3.74 3.65
N ASP A 34 -9.79 -4.73 4.23
CA ASP A 34 -8.82 -4.48 5.31
C ASP A 34 -7.63 -3.63 4.82
N ILE A 35 -7.15 -3.86 3.60
CA ILE A 35 -6.08 -3.06 3.00
C ILE A 35 -6.59 -1.66 2.64
N GLN A 36 -7.84 -1.54 2.18
CA GLN A 36 -8.45 -0.24 1.90
C GLN A 36 -8.60 0.59 3.18
N ASP A 37 -9.10 -0.01 4.27
CA ASP A 37 -9.22 0.66 5.58
C ASP A 37 -7.85 1.11 6.13
N MET A 38 -6.82 0.28 5.92
CA MET A 38 -5.45 0.61 6.25
C MET A 38 -4.97 1.84 5.46
N ILE A 39 -5.17 1.86 4.14
CA ILE A 39 -4.88 3.00 3.26
C ILE A 39 -5.59 4.26 3.77
N ASP A 40 -6.91 4.18 4.00
CA ASP A 40 -7.75 5.32 4.38
C ASP A 40 -7.32 5.90 5.73
N THR A 41 -6.96 5.04 6.68
CA THR A 41 -6.42 5.45 7.99
C THR A 41 -5.11 6.23 7.83
N MET A 42 -4.21 5.76 6.97
CA MET A 42 -2.91 6.41 6.76
C MET A 42 -3.01 7.70 5.95
N ALA A 43 -3.81 7.70 4.87
CA ALA A 43 -4.06 8.87 4.03
C ALA A 43 -4.75 10.00 4.82
N SER A 44 -5.73 9.66 5.66
CA SER A 44 -6.43 10.62 6.53
C SER A 44 -5.49 11.30 7.52
N SER A 45 -4.46 10.61 8.01
CA SER A 45 -3.53 11.16 9.00
C SER A 45 -2.60 12.25 8.44
N ARG A 46 -2.38 12.31 7.12
CA ARG A 46 -1.33 13.15 6.51
C ARG A 46 -1.85 14.23 5.54
N ARG A 47 -3.16 14.26 5.21
CA ARG A 47 -3.71 15.09 4.11
C ARG A 47 -2.86 14.99 2.83
N ALA A 48 -2.29 13.82 2.59
CA ALA A 48 -1.39 13.57 1.48
C ALA A 48 -2.19 13.30 0.20
N SER A 49 -1.67 13.70 -0.95
CA SER A 49 -2.20 13.23 -2.23
C SER A 49 -2.03 11.70 -2.35
N PRO A 50 -2.83 11.02 -3.18
CA PRO A 50 -2.70 9.57 -3.40
C PRO A 50 -1.29 9.12 -3.79
N GLN A 51 -0.57 9.96 -4.55
CA GLN A 51 0.81 9.69 -4.93
C GLN A 51 1.79 9.81 -3.75
N GLU A 52 1.67 10.87 -2.94
CA GLU A 52 2.48 11.03 -1.71
C GLU A 52 2.16 9.94 -0.69
N ALA A 53 0.90 9.51 -0.61
CA ALA A 53 0.49 8.38 0.21
C ALA A 53 1.17 7.09 -0.29
N PHE A 54 1.09 6.78 -1.58
CA PHE A 54 1.76 5.62 -2.18
C PHE A 54 3.28 5.62 -1.91
N GLU A 55 3.95 6.74 -2.11
CA GLU A 55 5.39 6.88 -1.86
C GLU A 55 5.72 6.75 -0.36
N GLY A 56 4.91 7.35 0.52
CA GLY A 56 5.06 7.24 1.97
C GLY A 56 4.77 5.84 2.53
N LEU A 57 4.06 4.99 1.78
CA LEU A 57 3.83 3.58 2.10
C LEU A 57 4.95 2.68 1.61
N THR A 58 5.72 3.12 0.62
CA THR A 58 6.82 2.32 0.10
C THR A 58 7.86 2.12 1.21
N PHE A 59 8.16 0.85 1.53
CA PHE A 59 9.04 0.43 2.64
C PHE A 59 8.51 0.72 4.06
N TRP A 60 7.22 1.04 4.20
CA TRP A 60 6.61 1.20 5.51
C TRP A 60 6.48 -0.16 6.23
N SER A 61 6.62 -0.16 7.55
CA SER A 61 6.40 -1.34 8.39
C SER A 61 5.95 -0.93 9.78
N ASN A 62 5.11 -1.75 10.41
CA ASN A 62 4.69 -1.59 11.81
C ASN A 62 5.11 -2.76 12.72
N GLY A 63 5.97 -3.67 12.21
CA GLY A 63 6.39 -4.88 12.92
C GLY A 63 5.46 -6.10 12.74
N TYR A 64 4.25 -5.91 12.22
CA TYR A 64 3.33 -7.00 11.85
C TYR A 64 3.24 -7.17 10.34
N VAL A 65 3.19 -6.06 9.62
CA VAL A 65 3.20 -6.02 8.15
C VAL A 65 4.31 -5.09 7.66
N LYS A 66 4.85 -5.42 6.49
CA LYS A 66 5.75 -4.56 5.71
C LYS A 66 5.15 -4.33 4.33
N VAL A 67 5.35 -3.14 3.79
CA VAL A 67 4.91 -2.78 2.45
C VAL A 67 6.13 -2.68 1.56
N VAL A 68 6.17 -3.49 0.51
CA VAL A 68 7.32 -3.59 -0.40
C VAL A 68 6.88 -3.34 -1.84
N PRO A 69 7.76 -2.84 -2.72
CA PRO A 69 7.47 -2.82 -4.16
C PRO A 69 7.16 -4.23 -4.64
N ALA A 70 6.08 -4.40 -5.39
CA ALA A 70 5.81 -5.67 -6.06
C ALA A 70 6.91 -5.92 -7.10
N GLU A 71 7.55 -7.09 -7.06
CA GLU A 71 8.42 -7.50 -8.16
C GLU A 71 7.53 -7.83 -9.37
N GLY A 72 7.75 -7.10 -10.47
CA GLY A 72 7.00 -7.26 -11.72
C GLY A 72 7.45 -8.46 -12.55
#